data_AF-A0A1R0X658-F1
#
_entry.id   AF-A0A1R0X658-F1
#
_cell.length_a   1.000
_cell.length_b   1.000
_cell.length_c   1.000
_cell.angle_alpha   90.00
_cell.angle_beta   90.00
_cell.angle_gamma   90.00
#
_symmetry.space_group_name_H-M   'P 1'
#
loop_
_entity.id
_entity.type
_entity.pdbx_description
1 polymer ?
#
loop_
_entity_poly.entity_id
_entity_poly.type
_entity_poly.pdbx_seq_one_letter_code
_entity_poly.pdbx_strand_id
1 'polypeptide(L)' 'MMQIRIGQTIEIVYQDKSGKISQRKIEVKGIRGEYIRATCLSTGAPRVFLEANILAWQPVQMKRHA' A
#
# COMPACT_ATOMS: atom_id res chain seq x y z
N MET A 1 -0.50 -12.77 8.15
CA MET A 1 -1.25 -12.56 6.90
C MET A 1 -1.98 -11.24 7.01
N MET A 2 -1.61 -10.25 6.19
CA MET A 2 -2.23 -8.92 6.22
C MET A 2 -3.65 -8.99 5.66
N GLN A 3 -4.63 -8.41 6.36
CA GLN A 3 -6.04 -8.37 5.93
C GLN A 3 -6.30 -7.16 5.01
N ILE A 4 -5.53 -7.06 3.93
CA ILE A 4 -5.68 -6.02 2.90
C ILE A 4 -6.64 -6.49 1.81
N ARG A 5 -7.52 -5.61 1.33
CA ARG A 5 -8.52 -5.93 0.30
C ARG A 5 -8.31 -5.09 -0.97
N ILE A 6 -8.72 -5.65 -2.11
CA ILE A 6 -8.78 -4.92 -3.38
C ILE A 6 -9.80 -3.79 -3.26
N GLY A 7 -9.48 -2.61 -3.81
CA GLY A 7 -10.28 -1.38 -3.70
C GLY A 7 -10.03 -0.58 -2.43
N GLN A 8 -9.25 -1.11 -1.48
CA GLN A 8 -8.93 -0.41 -0.24
C GLN A 8 -7.81 0.60 -0.48
N THR A 9 -7.98 1.82 0.07
CA THR A 9 -6.86 2.74 0.25
C THR A 9 -6.21 2.50 1.59
N ILE A 10 -4.90 2.26 1.58
CA ILE A 10 -4.10 2.03 2.79
C ILE A 10 -2.89 2.95 2.79
N GLU A 11 -2.36 3.21 3.97
CA GLU A 11 -1.05 3.81 4.16
C GLU A 11 -0.08 2.73 4.61
N ILE A 12 1.13 2.71 4.03
CA ILE A 12 2.16 1.72 4.31
C ILE A 12 3.49 2.40 4.65
N VAL A 13 4.25 1.76 5.53
CA VAL A 13 5.70 1.97 5.67
C VAL A 13 6.39 0.90 4.82
N TYR A 14 7.06 1.32 3.75
CA TYR A 14 7.67 0.42 2.77
C TYR A 14 9.19 0.59 2.76
N GLN A 15 9.91 -0.53 2.85
CA GLN A 15 11.35 -0.59 2.66
C GLN A 15 11.68 -1.08 1.26
N ASP A 16 12.40 -0.29 0.47
CA ASP A 16 12.88 -0.75 -0.83
C ASP A 16 14.13 -1.64 -0.72
N LYS A 17 14.60 -2.17 -1.85
CA LYS A 17 15.75 -3.08 -1.90
C LYS A 17 17.08 -2.45 -1.47
N SER A 18 17.18 -1.11 -1.46
CA SER A 18 18.35 -0.39 -0.95
C SER A 18 18.27 -0.16 0.56
N GLY A 19 17.18 -0.57 1.19
CA GLY A 19 16.91 -0.35 2.61
C GLY A 19 16.25 1.01 2.90
N LYS A 20 15.97 1.82 1.88
CA LYS A 20 15.31 3.11 2.07
C LYS A 20 13.86 2.90 2.46
N ILE A 21 13.48 3.49 3.59
CA ILE A 21 12.12 3.46 4.13
C ILE A 21 11.34 4.66 3.62
N SER A 22 10.08 4.44 3.23
CA SER A 22 9.17 5.48 2.77
C SER A 22 7.75 5.24 3.28
N GLN A 23 7.03 6.31 3.62
CA GLN A 23 5.59 6.24 3.87
C GLN A 23 4.84 6.50 2.56
N ARG A 24 3.86 5.66 2.25
CA ARG A 24 3.10 5.73 0.99
C ARG A 24 1.62 5.48 1.22
N LYS A 25 0.79 6.34 0.65
CA LYS A 25 -0.63 6.07 0.48
C LYS A 25 -0.86 5.38 -0.86
N ILE A 26 -1.50 4.21 -0.84
CA ILE A 26 -1.72 3.38 -2.02
C ILE A 26 -3.17 2.92 -2.09
N GLU A 27 -3.70 2.85 -3.31
CA GLU A 27 -4.99 2.21 -3.58
C GLU A 27 -4.74 0.83 -4.17
N VAL A 28 -5.19 -0.21 -3.48
CA VAL A 28 -4.93 -1.61 -3.85
C VAL A 28 -5.79 -2.00 -5.05
N LYS A 29 -5.14 -2.38 -6.14
CA LYS A 29 -5.79 -2.79 -7.40
C LYS A 29 -5.77 -4.31 -7.61
N GLY A 30 -4.88 -5.03 -6.95
CA GLY A 30 -4.84 -6.49 -7.02
C GLY A 30 -3.81 -7.10 -6.08
N ILE A 31 -4.06 -8.33 -5.67
CA ILE A 31 -3.17 -9.13 -4.81
C ILE A 31 -2.90 -10.45 -5.54
N ARG A 32 -1.63 -10.81 -5.71
CA ARG A 32 -1.22 -12.08 -6.34
C ARG A 32 -0.06 -12.67 -5.56
N GLY A 33 -0.33 -13.69 -4.75
CA GLY A 33 0.64 -14.18 -3.78
C GLY A 33 1.06 -13.04 -2.86
N GLU A 34 2.36 -12.83 -2.70
CA GLU A 34 2.95 -11.78 -1.85
C GLU A 34 3.02 -10.41 -2.54
N TYR A 35 2.58 -10.29 -3.80
CA TYR A 35 2.66 -9.03 -4.54
C TYR A 35 1.34 -8.26 -4.49
N ILE A 36 1.42 -6.98 -4.13
CA ILE A 36 0.33 -6.02 -4.13
C ILE A 36 0.52 -5.07 -5.30
N ARG A 37 -0.40 -5.11 -6.28
CA ARG A 37 -0.52 -4.09 -7.33
C ARG A 37 -1.35 -2.94 -6.80
N ALA A 38 -0.84 -1.73 -6.90
CA ALA A 38 -1.54 -0.56 -6.39
C ALA A 38 -1.22 0.71 -7.19
N THR A 39 -2.10 1.69 -7.12
CA THR A 39 -1.78 3.06 -7.55
C THR A 39 -1.15 3.78 -6.37
N CYS A 40 0.05 4.33 -6.55
CA CYS A 40 0.70 5.13 -5.52
C CYS A 40 0.19 6.55 -5.58
N LEU A 41 -0.65 6.94 -4.61
CA LEU A 41 -1.42 8.19 -4.67
C LEU A 41 -0.55 9.45 -4.57
N SER A 42 0.66 9.36 -4.02
CA SER A 42 1.61 10.48 -4.03
C SER A 42 2.17 10.80 -5.42
N THR A 43 2.13 9.84 -6.35
CA THR A 43 2.67 10.00 -7.71
C THR A 43 1.64 9.79 -8.82
N GLY A 44 0.45 9.29 -8.50
CA GLY A 44 -0.56 8.83 -9.48
C GLY A 44 -0.17 7.58 -10.27
N ALA A 45 1.06 7.09 -10.14
CA ALA A 45 1.59 6.00 -10.96
C ALA A 45 1.27 4.60 -10.40
N PRO A 46 1.04 3.60 -11.27
CA PRO A 46 0.92 2.20 -10.87
C PRO A 46 2.26 1.65 -10.36
N ARG A 47 2.23 0.88 -9.27
CA ARG A 47 3.41 0.24 -8.66
C ARG A 47 3.07 -1.15 -8.12
N VAL A 48 4.08 -2.00 -8.01
CA VAL A 48 4.00 -3.31 -7.36
C VAL A 48 4.82 -3.24 -6.07
N PHE A 49 4.22 -3.69 -4.97
CA PHE A 49 4.85 -3.78 -3.65
C PHE A 49 4.92 -5.25 -3.23
N LEU A 50 6.00 -5.63 -2.56
CA LEU A 50 6.13 -6.96 -1.95
C LEU A 50 5.63 -6.88 -0.49
N GLU A 51 4.76 -7.79 -0.08
CA GLU A 51 4.18 -7.84 1.28
C GLU A 51 5.28 -7.90 2.34
N ALA A 52 6.31 -8.73 2.12
CA ALA A 52 7.46 -8.86 3.02
C ALA A 52 8.25 -7.56 3.25
N ASN A 53 8.11 -6.56 2.36
CA ASN A 53 8.76 -5.26 2.46
C ASN A 53 7.87 -4.18 3.10
N ILE A 54 6.65 -4.53 3.50
CA ILE A 54 5.74 -3.64 4.23
C ILE A 54 6.00 -3.83 5.73
N LEU A 55 6.63 -2.84 6.35
CA LEU A 55 7.01 -2.88 7.77
C LEU A 55 5.81 -2.60 8.69
N ALA A 56 4.88 -1.76 8.24
CA ALA A 56 3.66 -1.41 8.93
C ALA A 56 2.62 -0.91 7.93
N TRP A 57 1.33 -1.01 8.27
CA TRP A 57 0.25 -0.47 7.45
C TRP A 57 -0.99 -0.14 8.27
N GLN A 58 -1.84 0.73 7.73
CA GLN A 58 -3.15 1.02 8.26
C GLN A 58 -4.17 1.34 7.15
N PRO A 59 -5.46 1.03 7.35
CA PRO A 59 -6.52 1.54 6.47
C PRO A 59 -6.58 3.06 6.55
N VAL A 60 -6.70 3.73 5.41
CA VAL A 60 -7.03 5.16 5.41
C VAL A 60 -8.53 5.26 5.69
N GLN A 61 -8.89 5.71 6.89
CA GLN A 61 -10.27 6.04 7.20
C GLN A 61 -10.72 7.20 6.31
N MET A 62 -11.72 6.95 5.47
CA MET A 62 -12.43 8.01 4.79
C MET A 62 -13.16 8.78 5.89
N LYS A 63 -12.67 9.98 6.26
CA LYS A 63 -13.46 10.88 7.08
C LYS A 63 -14.73 11.18 6.28
N ARG A 64 -15.84 10.53 6.65
CA ARG A 64 -17.17 11.01 6.25
C ARG A 64 -17.30 12.38 6.91
N HIS A 65 -17.05 13.43 6.13
CA HIS A 65 -17.54 14.75 6.50
C HIS A 65 -19.06 14.65 6.36
N ALA A 66 -19.74 14.69 7.50
CA ALA A 66 -21.19 14.87 7.60
C ALA A 66 -21.55 16.33 7.29
#